data_AF-A0A803N8B4-F1
#
_entry.id   AF-A0A803N8B4-F1
#
_cell.length_a   1.000
_cell.length_b   1.000
_cell.length_c   1.000
_cell.angle_alpha   90.00
_cell.angle_beta   90.00
_cell.angle_gamma   90.00
#
_symmetry.space_group_name_H-M   'P 1'
#
loop_
_entity.id
_entity.type
_entity.pdbx_description
1 polymer ?
#
loop_
_entity_poly.entity_id
_entity_poly.type
_entity_poly.pdbx_seq_one_letter_code
_entity_poly.pdbx_strand_id
1 'polypeptide(L)'
;MHFDEVRPEFPNFNFSVSHHGDLVAIASEPFCLVGLDVVSFQIPVKETTRQFVNSFSSYFSSKEWNKIIYAGTCDDMLQGLYRYWSLKEAFVKAIGSGLRYKLDALEFNHINLTRISVKLQSEELRHWKFWHFELKRRHYVSIARGSPHMATENFKRTLKQTDFTEDEYGLGFNLPNASFIWRTVEQLIPN
;
A
#
# COMPACT_ATOMS: atom_id res chain seq x y z
N MET A 1 -17.10 -21.95 36.41
CA MET A 1 -17.46 -21.16 35.21
C MET A 1 -16.24 -20.35 34.82
N HIS A 2 -15.45 -20.84 33.88
CA HIS A 2 -14.43 -20.04 33.21
C HIS A 2 -15.01 -19.76 31.83
N PHE A 3 -15.43 -18.52 31.62
CA PHE A 3 -15.71 -18.06 30.27
C PHE A 3 -14.38 -18.05 29.55
N ASP A 4 -14.18 -19.01 28.65
CA ASP A 4 -13.27 -18.80 27.53
C ASP A 4 -13.80 -17.56 26.80
N GLU A 5 -13.17 -16.41 27.06
CA GLU A 5 -13.33 -15.24 26.22
C GLU A 5 -12.83 -15.63 24.83
N VAL A 6 -13.77 -16.02 23.98
CA VAL A 6 -13.54 -16.24 22.56
C VAL A 6 -13.01 -14.92 22.01
N ARG A 7 -11.68 -14.79 21.91
CA ARG A 7 -11.05 -13.71 21.16
C ARG A 7 -11.75 -13.66 19.81
N PRO A 8 -12.21 -12.49 19.32
CA PRO A 8 -12.80 -12.41 17.99
C PRO A 8 -11.80 -13.02 17.01
N GLU A 9 -12.24 -13.95 16.17
CA GLU A 9 -11.36 -14.68 15.24
C GLU A 9 -10.48 -13.71 14.42
N PHE A 10 -11.04 -12.53 14.11
CA PHE A 10 -10.38 -11.42 13.41
C PHE A 10 -10.78 -10.07 14.04
N PRO A 11 -10.13 -9.60 15.12
CA PRO A 11 -10.57 -8.43 15.90
C PRO A 11 -10.52 -7.12 15.10
N ASN A 12 -9.68 -7.07 14.07
CA ASN A 12 -9.47 -5.91 13.22
C ASN A 12 -9.65 -6.27 11.74
N PHE A 13 -10.52 -7.23 11.42
CA PHE A 13 -10.77 -7.57 10.02
C PHE A 13 -11.06 -6.30 9.21
N ASN A 14 -10.20 -6.04 8.23
CA ASN A 14 -10.35 -4.94 7.30
C ASN A 14 -9.84 -5.36 5.92
N PHE A 15 -10.27 -4.62 4.90
CA PHE A 15 -9.90 -4.89 3.53
C PHE A 15 -9.68 -3.59 2.76
N SER A 16 -8.90 -3.69 1.70
CA SER A 16 -8.64 -2.60 0.76
C SER A 16 -8.88 -3.11 -0.66
N VAL A 17 -9.47 -2.25 -1.50
CA VAL A 17 -9.79 -2.54 -2.89
C VAL A 17 -9.13 -1.49 -3.77
N SER A 18 -8.60 -1.92 -4.91
CA SER A 18 -8.12 -1.00 -5.94
C SER A 18 -8.34 -1.59 -7.32
N HIS A 19 -8.57 -0.72 -8.30
CA HIS A 19 -8.68 -1.11 -9.69
C HIS A 19 -7.97 -0.10 -10.58
N HIS A 20 -7.36 -0.59 -11.66
CA HIS A 20 -6.86 0.25 -12.75
C HIS A 20 -6.60 -0.66 -13.96
N GLY A 21 -6.89 -0.16 -15.17
CA GLY A 21 -6.78 -0.95 -16.38
C GLY A 21 -7.84 -2.05 -16.40
N ASP A 22 -7.41 -3.29 -16.61
CA ASP A 22 -8.26 -4.49 -16.66
C ASP A 22 -8.26 -5.29 -15.35
N LEU A 23 -7.66 -4.75 -14.28
CA LEU A 23 -7.53 -5.42 -12.99
C LEU A 23 -8.33 -4.76 -11.87
N VAL A 24 -8.99 -5.60 -11.07
CA VAL A 24 -9.48 -5.29 -9.73
C VAL A 24 -8.72 -6.19 -8.77
N ALA A 25 -8.16 -5.62 -7.71
CA ALA A 25 -7.52 -6.37 -6.63
C ALA A 25 -8.17 -6.06 -5.30
N ILE A 26 -8.14 -7.05 -4.41
CA ILE A 26 -8.64 -6.98 -3.03
C ILE A 26 -7.58 -7.58 -2.12
N ALA A 27 -7.29 -6.92 -1.01
CA ALA A 27 -6.45 -7.44 0.06
C ALA A 27 -7.19 -7.31 1.39
N SER A 28 -7.02 -8.27 2.30
CA SER A 28 -7.65 -8.28 3.63
C SER A 28 -6.65 -8.62 4.72
N GLU A 29 -6.81 -8.03 5.90
CA GLU A 29 -6.00 -8.32 7.08
C GLU A 29 -6.89 -8.52 8.32
N PRO A 30 -6.60 -9.54 9.17
CA PRO A 30 -7.38 -9.81 10.37
C PRO A 30 -6.96 -9.00 11.60
N PHE A 31 -5.71 -8.54 11.66
CA PHE A 31 -5.10 -7.90 12.84
C PHE A 31 -4.52 -6.51 12.52
N CYS A 32 -3.71 -6.41 11.47
CA CYS A 32 -3.10 -5.16 11.04
C CYS A 32 -4.01 -4.38 10.10
N LEU A 33 -3.65 -3.13 9.81
CA LEU A 33 -4.24 -2.39 8.71
C LEU A 33 -3.75 -2.94 7.38
N VAL A 34 -4.62 -2.95 6.36
CA VAL A 34 -4.24 -3.26 4.98
C VAL A 34 -4.61 -2.14 4.02
N GLY A 35 -3.69 -1.86 3.10
CA GLY A 35 -3.94 -0.99 1.97
C GLY A 35 -3.37 -1.60 0.70
N LEU A 36 -4.05 -1.36 -0.40
CA LEU A 36 -3.76 -1.95 -1.70
C LEU A 36 -3.91 -0.88 -2.78
N ASP A 37 -2.92 -0.79 -3.67
CA ASP A 37 -3.01 0.01 -4.87
C ASP A 37 -2.61 -0.78 -6.11
N VAL A 38 -3.38 -0.61 -7.19
CA VAL A 38 -3.11 -1.18 -8.51
C VAL A 38 -2.95 -0.03 -9.49
N VAL A 39 -1.86 -0.05 -10.27
CA VAL A 39 -1.61 0.96 -11.29
C VAL A 39 -1.19 0.35 -12.62
N SER A 40 -1.92 0.69 -13.69
CA SER A 40 -1.55 0.41 -15.08
C SER A 40 -0.68 1.55 -15.62
N PHE A 41 0.26 1.20 -16.49
CA PHE A 41 1.18 2.18 -17.07
C PHE A 41 0.54 2.91 -18.26
N GLN A 42 -0.32 3.87 -17.98
CA GLN A 42 -1.02 4.67 -18.99
C GLN A 42 -0.76 6.16 -18.75
N ILE A 43 -0.21 6.84 -19.76
CA ILE A 43 -0.11 8.29 -19.76
C ILE A 43 -1.27 8.92 -20.54
N PRO A 44 -1.72 10.14 -20.19
CA PRO A 44 -2.71 10.86 -20.97
C PRO A 44 -2.25 11.06 -22.42
N VAL A 45 -3.15 10.87 -23.39
CA VAL A 45 -2.86 10.91 -24.85
C VAL A 45 -2.24 12.24 -25.30
N LYS A 46 -2.49 13.33 -24.57
CA LYS A 46 -2.07 14.70 -24.94
C LYS A 46 -0.84 15.20 -24.17
N GLU A 47 -0.14 14.33 -23.44
CA GLU A 47 1.01 14.72 -22.61
C GLU A 47 2.25 13.89 -22.96
N THR A 48 3.41 14.54 -22.90
CA THR A 48 4.68 13.79 -22.88
C THR A 48 4.88 13.15 -21.51
N THR A 49 5.60 12.02 -21.44
CA THR A 49 5.94 11.36 -20.17
C THR A 49 6.55 12.33 -19.16
N ARG A 50 7.40 13.26 -19.60
CA ARG A 50 8.04 14.24 -18.72
C ARG A 50 7.05 15.26 -18.15
N GLN A 51 6.11 15.76 -18.97
CA GLN A 51 5.05 16.67 -18.49
C GLN A 51 4.17 15.96 -17.48
N PHE A 52 3.72 14.75 -17.81
CA PHE A 52 2.89 13.93 -16.94
C PHE A 52 3.60 13.67 -15.61
N VAL A 53 4.83 13.15 -15.63
CA VAL A 53 5.62 12.88 -14.42
C VAL A 53 5.79 14.14 -13.58
N ASN A 54 6.18 15.27 -14.19
CA ASN A 54 6.38 16.53 -13.49
C ASN A 54 5.14 17.05 -12.74
N SER A 55 3.93 16.72 -13.22
CA SER A 55 2.68 17.10 -12.55
C SER A 55 2.52 16.48 -11.15
N PHE A 56 3.25 15.39 -10.85
CA PHE A 56 3.21 14.72 -9.54
C PHE A 56 4.31 15.14 -8.57
N SER A 57 5.17 16.09 -8.95
CA SER A 57 6.37 16.46 -8.16
C SER A 57 6.08 16.80 -6.69
N SER A 58 4.93 17.40 -6.39
CA SER A 58 4.53 17.79 -5.03
C SER A 58 4.14 16.63 -4.11
N TYR A 59 3.99 15.41 -4.63
CA TYR A 59 3.60 14.23 -3.84
C TYR A 59 4.80 13.40 -3.35
N PHE A 60 6.02 13.76 -3.74
CA PHE A 60 7.24 13.00 -3.46
C PHE A 60 8.21 13.79 -2.60
N SER A 61 8.98 13.08 -1.76
CA SER A 61 10.13 13.69 -1.09
C SER A 61 11.17 14.09 -2.14
N SER A 62 12.03 15.07 -1.82
CA SER A 62 13.11 15.47 -2.73
C SER A 62 14.01 14.31 -3.15
N LYS A 63 14.21 13.31 -2.27
CA LYS A 63 15.04 12.13 -2.60
C LYS A 63 14.33 11.15 -3.53
N GLU A 64 13.04 10.90 -3.30
CA GLU A 64 12.22 10.07 -4.19
C GLU A 64 12.13 10.73 -5.56
N TRP A 65 11.85 12.04 -5.57
CA TRP A 65 11.71 12.82 -6.80
C TRP A 65 12.99 12.80 -7.64
N ASN A 66 14.15 13.00 -7.00
CA ASN A 66 15.44 12.89 -7.68
C ASN A 66 15.65 11.50 -8.29
N LYS A 67 15.30 10.42 -7.57
CA LYS A 67 15.39 9.06 -8.12
C LYS A 67 14.47 8.86 -9.32
N ILE A 68 13.29 9.47 -9.34
CA ILE A 68 12.34 9.40 -10.45
C ILE A 68 12.88 10.14 -11.67
N ILE A 69 13.25 11.42 -11.53
CA ILE A 69 13.61 12.27 -12.69
C ILE A 69 14.97 11.93 -13.31
N TYR A 70 15.86 11.28 -12.56
CA TYR A 70 17.19 10.84 -13.01
C TYR A 70 17.25 9.32 -13.27
N ALA A 71 16.11 8.63 -13.39
CA ALA A 71 16.05 7.18 -13.58
C ALA A 71 16.63 6.67 -14.93
N GLY A 72 16.95 7.58 -15.86
CA GLY A 72 17.51 7.24 -17.17
C GLY A 72 16.56 7.59 -18.30
N THR A 73 15.83 6.61 -18.82
CA THR A 73 14.88 6.82 -19.92
C THR A 73 13.54 7.39 -19.44
N CYS A 74 12.70 7.86 -20.37
CA CYS A 74 11.33 8.25 -20.03
C CYS A 74 10.51 7.08 -19.47
N ASP A 75 10.77 5.85 -19.92
CA ASP A 75 10.09 4.66 -19.38
C ASP A 75 10.53 4.37 -17.95
N ASP A 76 11.83 4.52 -17.65
CA ASP A 76 12.35 4.37 -16.29
C ASP A 76 11.79 5.44 -15.34
N MET A 77 11.64 6.69 -15.82
CA MET A 77 10.99 7.76 -15.06
C MET A 77 9.53 7.38 -14.72
N LEU A 78 8.79 6.87 -15.71
CA LEU A 78 7.39 6.48 -15.54
C LEU A 78 7.25 5.28 -14.59
N GLN A 79 8.13 4.28 -14.72
CA GLN A 79 8.25 3.16 -13.80
C GLN A 79 8.52 3.62 -12.37
N GLY A 80 9.47 4.54 -12.19
CA GLY A 80 9.80 5.14 -10.91
C GLY A 80 8.60 5.85 -10.30
N LEU A 81 7.91 6.69 -11.08
CA LEU A 81 6.70 7.39 -10.66
C LEU A 81 5.66 6.41 -10.12
N TYR A 82 5.25 5.42 -10.92
CA TYR A 82 4.18 4.50 -10.53
C TYR A 82 4.55 3.57 -9.38
N ARG A 83 5.83 3.21 -9.24
CA ARG A 83 6.32 2.45 -8.10
C ARG A 83 6.14 3.23 -6.80
N TYR A 84 6.63 4.46 -6.74
CA TYR A 84 6.51 5.29 -5.54
C TYR A 84 5.07 5.70 -5.26
N TRP A 85 4.32 6.06 -6.31
CA TRP A 85 2.93 6.43 -6.23
C TRP A 85 2.08 5.32 -5.60
N SER A 86 2.17 4.10 -6.15
CA SER A 86 1.34 2.99 -5.66
C SER A 86 1.65 2.60 -4.22
N LEU A 87 2.90 2.72 -3.76
CA LEU A 87 3.24 2.50 -2.35
C LEU A 87 2.65 3.56 -1.42
N LYS A 88 2.71 4.82 -1.82
CA LYS A 88 2.10 5.93 -1.08
C LYS A 88 0.59 5.78 -1.00
N GLU A 89 -0.07 5.44 -2.10
CA GLU A 89 -1.51 5.17 -2.15
C GLU A 89 -1.89 3.96 -1.28
N ALA A 90 -1.13 2.87 -1.35
CA ALA A 90 -1.35 1.71 -0.48
C ALA A 90 -1.24 2.10 1.00
N PHE A 91 -0.25 2.90 1.39
CA PHE A 91 -0.13 3.40 2.76
C PHE A 91 -1.32 4.27 3.18
N VAL A 92 -1.73 5.23 2.35
CA VAL A 92 -2.85 6.14 2.63
C VAL A 92 -4.18 5.40 2.74
N LYS A 93 -4.40 4.40 1.87
CA LYS A 93 -5.55 3.51 1.95
C LYS A 93 -5.55 2.68 3.22
N ALA A 94 -4.38 2.18 3.65
CA ALA A 94 -4.26 1.42 4.88
C ALA A 94 -4.63 2.23 6.13
N ILE A 95 -4.24 3.51 6.21
CA ILE A 95 -4.60 4.35 7.35
C ILE A 95 -5.99 4.99 7.25
N GLY A 96 -6.63 4.92 6.07
CA GLY A 96 -7.95 5.48 5.83
C GLY A 96 -8.00 7.02 5.86
N SER A 97 -6.92 7.70 5.47
CA SER A 97 -6.83 9.17 5.48
C SER A 97 -7.23 9.83 4.16
N GLY A 98 -7.20 9.07 3.06
CA GLY A 98 -7.44 9.57 1.71
C GLY A 98 -6.49 10.72 1.33
N LEU A 99 -6.96 11.59 0.42
CA LEU A 99 -6.17 12.70 -0.14
C LEU A 99 -5.72 13.77 0.87
N ARG A 100 -6.13 13.68 2.14
CA ARG A 100 -5.74 14.64 3.19
C ARG A 100 -4.33 14.41 3.72
N TYR A 101 -3.73 13.27 3.41
CA TYR A 101 -2.40 12.94 3.90
C TYR A 101 -1.31 13.65 3.12
N LYS A 102 -0.33 14.20 3.85
CA LYS A 102 0.81 14.89 3.24
C LYS A 102 1.81 13.87 2.67
N LEU A 103 1.65 13.53 1.40
CA LEU A 103 2.39 12.45 0.74
C LEU A 103 3.91 12.69 0.62
N ASP A 104 4.36 13.94 0.49
CA ASP A 104 5.78 14.31 0.43
C ASP A 104 6.51 14.11 1.78
N ALA A 105 5.76 14.00 2.89
CA ALA A 105 6.33 13.70 4.19
C ALA A 105 6.69 12.21 4.38
N LEU A 106 6.13 11.33 3.54
CA LEU A 106 6.51 9.93 3.47
C LEU A 106 7.69 9.77 2.51
N GLU A 107 8.74 9.08 2.93
CA GLU A 107 9.89 8.78 2.10
C GLU A 107 10.13 7.26 2.07
N PHE A 108 9.84 6.65 0.93
CA PHE A 108 10.10 5.24 0.67
C PHE A 108 11.54 5.03 0.21
N ASN A 109 12.17 4.00 0.77
CA ASN A 109 13.49 3.54 0.38
C ASN A 109 13.39 2.10 -0.11
N HIS A 110 13.74 1.90 -1.37
CA HIS A 110 13.81 0.60 -2.01
C HIS A 110 15.26 0.12 -2.00
N ILE A 111 15.54 -0.96 -1.29
CA ILE A 111 16.80 -1.70 -1.44
C ILE A 111 16.64 -2.67 -2.62
N ASN A 112 15.47 -3.29 -2.75
CA ASN A 112 15.03 -4.08 -3.91
C ASN A 112 13.49 -4.19 -3.90
N LEU A 113 12.89 -5.01 -4.79
CA LEU A 113 11.44 -5.17 -4.90
C LEU A 113 10.77 -5.72 -3.63
N THR A 114 11.50 -6.43 -2.77
CA THR A 114 10.97 -7.08 -1.57
C THR A 114 11.44 -6.43 -0.26
N ARG A 115 12.37 -5.48 -0.33
CA ARG A 115 12.94 -4.76 0.82
C ARG A 115 12.65 -3.28 0.67
N ILE A 116 11.51 -2.89 1.23
CA ILE A 116 10.95 -1.56 1.17
C ILE A 116 10.78 -1.07 2.60
N SER A 117 11.40 0.06 2.93
CA SER A 117 11.15 0.77 4.19
C SER A 117 10.56 2.14 3.91
N VAL A 118 9.87 2.70 4.89
CA VAL A 118 9.27 4.02 4.81
C VAL A 118 9.70 4.86 6.02
N LYS A 119 9.94 6.13 5.77
CA LYS A 119 10.17 7.13 6.82
C LYS A 119 9.07 8.17 6.80
N LEU A 120 8.65 8.61 7.98
CA LEU A 120 7.81 9.79 8.15
C LEU A 120 8.65 10.84 8.87
N GLN A 121 8.92 11.97 8.21
CA GLN A 121 9.75 13.05 8.79
C GLN A 121 11.12 12.56 9.32
N SER A 122 11.77 11.65 8.60
CA SER A 122 13.06 11.00 8.94
C SER A 122 13.00 9.85 9.94
N GLU A 123 11.88 9.65 10.63
CA GLU A 123 11.68 8.51 11.53
C GLU A 123 11.19 7.29 10.76
N GLU A 124 11.84 6.15 10.98
CA GLU A 124 11.46 4.90 10.31
C GLU A 124 10.17 4.33 10.91
N LEU A 125 9.19 4.03 10.06
CA LEU A 125 7.96 3.38 10.49
C LEU A 125 8.17 1.85 10.55
N ARG A 126 8.76 1.38 11.65
CA ARG A 126 9.14 -0.03 11.85
C ARG A 126 7.96 -0.99 11.86
N HIS A 127 6.78 -0.52 12.25
CA HIS A 127 5.53 -1.29 12.24
C HIS A 127 4.79 -1.17 10.91
N TRP A 128 5.55 -1.22 9.80
CA TRP A 128 5.02 -1.28 8.46
C TRP A 128 5.81 -2.25 7.59
N LYS A 129 5.09 -3.06 6.83
CA LYS A 129 5.63 -3.92 5.78
C LYS A 129 4.97 -3.57 4.46
N PHE A 130 5.77 -3.63 3.41
CA PHE A 130 5.30 -3.34 2.06
C PHE A 130 5.76 -4.44 1.12
N TRP A 131 4.89 -4.74 0.15
CA TRP A 131 5.21 -5.61 -0.97
C TRP A 131 4.87 -4.88 -2.26
N HIS A 132 5.76 -4.99 -3.24
CA HIS A 132 5.56 -4.42 -4.56
C HIS A 132 5.76 -5.51 -5.61
N PHE A 133 4.77 -5.65 -6.49
CA PHE A 133 4.73 -6.69 -7.49
C PHE A 133 4.54 -6.08 -8.87
N GLU A 134 5.32 -6.59 -9.82
CA GLU A 134 5.05 -6.40 -11.23
C GLU A 134 4.19 -7.54 -11.74
N LEU A 135 3.02 -7.20 -12.24
CA LEU A 135 2.09 -8.14 -12.86
C LEU A 135 2.14 -7.99 -14.38
N LYS A 136 1.54 -8.95 -15.08
CA LYS A 136 1.48 -8.94 -16.55
C LYS A 136 0.83 -7.65 -17.07
N ARG A 137 1.11 -7.33 -18.34
CA ARG A 137 0.53 -6.18 -19.06
C ARG A 137 0.87 -4.82 -18.40
N ARG A 138 2.04 -4.70 -17.77
CA ARG A 138 2.54 -3.47 -17.14
C ARG A 138 1.60 -2.92 -16.06
N HIS A 139 1.24 -3.79 -15.12
CA HIS A 139 0.57 -3.39 -13.89
C HIS A 139 1.54 -3.50 -12.73
N TYR A 140 1.50 -2.51 -11.85
CA TYR A 140 2.10 -2.61 -10.53
C TYR A 140 1.01 -2.78 -9.48
N VAL A 141 1.32 -3.60 -8.48
CA VAL A 141 0.52 -3.75 -7.28
C VAL A 141 1.38 -3.53 -6.06
N SER A 142 0.90 -2.65 -5.18
CA SER A 142 1.55 -2.34 -3.92
C SER A 142 0.60 -2.67 -2.77
N ILE A 143 1.11 -3.40 -1.78
CA ILE A 143 0.38 -3.76 -0.56
C ILE A 143 1.12 -3.17 0.63
N ALA A 144 0.38 -2.54 1.52
CA ALA A 144 0.86 -2.03 2.79
C ALA A 144 0.16 -2.76 3.94
N ARG A 145 0.94 -3.29 4.89
CA ARG A 145 0.46 -3.84 6.16
C ARG A 145 1.05 -2.99 7.29
N GLY A 146 0.21 -2.43 8.16
CA GLY A 146 0.67 -1.46 9.15
C GLY A 146 -0.03 -1.57 10.51
N SER A 147 0.55 -0.92 11.52
CA SER A 147 -0.05 -0.83 12.86
C SER A 147 -1.39 -0.07 12.85
N PRO A 148 -2.44 -0.62 13.50
CA PRO A 148 -3.73 0.05 13.75
C PRO A 148 -3.65 1.41 14.44
N HIS A 149 -2.57 1.69 15.19
CA HIS A 149 -2.39 2.97 15.85
C HIS A 149 -2.36 4.17 14.86
N MET A 150 -1.90 3.94 13.63
CA MET A 150 -1.81 5.00 12.60
C MET A 150 -3.12 5.22 11.82
N ALA A 151 -4.16 4.41 12.04
CA ALA A 151 -5.45 4.62 11.40
C ALA A 151 -6.07 5.96 11.80
N THR A 152 -6.89 6.54 10.91
CA THR A 152 -7.70 7.71 11.27
C THR A 152 -8.68 7.38 12.40
N GLU A 153 -9.10 8.39 13.15
CA GLU A 153 -10.01 8.21 14.28
C GLU A 153 -11.34 7.55 13.90
N ASN A 154 -11.87 7.84 12.71
CA ASN A 154 -13.07 7.17 12.22
C ASN A 154 -12.83 5.69 11.91
N PHE A 155 -11.66 5.36 11.35
CA PHE A 155 -11.33 3.97 11.06
C PHE A 155 -11.02 3.18 12.34
N LYS A 156 -10.32 3.77 13.31
CA LYS A 156 -10.07 3.15 14.62
C LYS A 156 -11.35 2.69 15.33
N ARG A 157 -12.46 3.42 15.17
CA ARG A 157 -13.77 3.04 15.75
C ARG A 157 -14.33 1.72 15.23
N THR A 158 -13.84 1.22 14.09
CA THR A 158 -14.24 -0.09 13.55
C THR A 158 -13.32 -1.22 13.99
N LEU A 159 -12.22 -0.91 14.70
CA LEU A 159 -11.20 -1.86 15.14
C LEU A 159 -11.46 -2.22 16.60
N LYS A 160 -11.43 -3.51 16.94
CA LYS A 160 -11.68 -3.97 18.31
C LYS A 160 -10.42 -3.98 19.17
N GLN A 161 -9.24 -3.99 18.56
CA GLN A 161 -7.95 -4.02 19.26
C GLN A 161 -6.95 -3.08 18.58
N THR A 162 -6.74 -1.89 19.12
CA THR A 162 -5.76 -0.93 18.56
C THR A 162 -4.40 -0.98 19.26
N ASP A 163 -4.38 -1.48 20.49
CA ASP A 163 -3.18 -1.64 21.29
C ASP A 163 -2.74 -3.11 21.23
N PHE A 164 -1.54 -3.33 20.70
CA PHE A 164 -0.88 -4.63 20.68
C PHE A 164 0.38 -4.52 21.51
N THR A 165 0.72 -5.58 22.24
CA THR A 165 2.08 -5.72 22.76
C THR A 165 3.06 -5.95 21.60
N GLU A 166 4.36 -5.73 21.81
CA GLU A 166 5.39 -6.03 20.79
C GLU A 166 5.31 -7.49 20.30
N ASP A 167 4.98 -8.42 21.19
CA ASP A 167 4.79 -9.84 20.86
C ASP A 167 3.54 -10.07 19.98
N GLU A 168 2.44 -9.37 20.25
CA GLU A 168 1.22 -9.48 19.43
C GLU A 168 1.36 -8.76 18.08
N TYR A 169 2.12 -7.67 18.02
CA TYR A 169 2.57 -7.08 16.76
C TYR A 169 3.37 -8.10 15.95
N GLY A 170 4.26 -8.84 16.61
CA GLY A 170 4.99 -9.96 16.02
C GLY A 170 4.07 -10.96 15.32
N LEU A 171 2.96 -11.37 15.95
CA LEU A 171 2.01 -12.32 15.35
C LEU A 171 1.35 -11.80 14.06
N GLY A 172 0.89 -10.54 14.04
CA GLY A 172 0.29 -9.93 12.84
C GLY A 172 1.32 -9.69 11.72
N PHE A 173 2.53 -9.26 12.06
CA PHE A 173 3.61 -9.07 11.08
C PHE A 173 4.20 -10.38 10.57
N ASN A 174 4.10 -11.48 11.32
CA ASN A 174 4.58 -12.80 10.91
C ASN A 174 3.56 -13.61 10.12
N LEU A 175 2.36 -13.07 9.87
CA LEU A 175 1.48 -13.63 8.85
C LEU A 175 2.22 -13.76 7.51
N PRO A 176 1.92 -14.80 6.72
CA PRO A 176 2.61 -15.07 5.46
C PRO A 176 2.76 -13.83 4.57
N ASN A 177 3.85 -13.81 3.80
CA ASN A 177 4.05 -12.80 2.78
C ASN A 177 2.86 -12.77 1.82
N ALA A 178 2.54 -11.58 1.33
CA ALA A 178 1.45 -11.40 0.38
C ALA A 178 1.65 -12.27 -0.87
N SER A 179 0.58 -12.96 -1.28
CA SER A 179 0.50 -13.72 -2.53
C SER A 179 -0.85 -13.45 -3.19
N PHE A 180 -0.93 -13.62 -4.50
CA PHE A 180 -2.15 -13.37 -5.26
C PHE A 180 -2.80 -14.67 -5.71
N ILE A 181 -4.12 -14.73 -5.53
CA ILE A 181 -4.97 -15.73 -6.16
C ILE A 181 -5.69 -15.03 -7.32
N TRP A 182 -5.52 -15.55 -8.53
CA TRP A 182 -6.17 -15.01 -9.71
C TRP A 182 -7.56 -15.62 -9.90
N ARG A 183 -8.54 -14.76 -10.18
CA ARG A 183 -9.91 -15.12 -10.51
C ARG A 183 -10.41 -14.29 -11.68
N THR A 184 -11.18 -14.89 -12.58
CA THR A 184 -11.99 -14.15 -13.55
C THR A 184 -13.32 -13.75 -12.92
N VAL A 185 -14.04 -12.79 -13.52
CA VAL A 185 -15.34 -12.34 -13.00
C VAL A 185 -16.34 -13.49 -12.96
N GLU A 186 -16.33 -14.36 -13.97
CA GLU A 186 -17.22 -15.52 -14.09
C GLU A 186 -17.01 -16.51 -12.94
N GLN A 187 -15.77 -16.64 -12.44
CA GLN A 187 -15.45 -17.52 -11.31
C GLN A 187 -15.96 -16.98 -9.96
N LEU A 188 -16.42 -15.72 -9.91
CA LEU A 188 -16.96 -15.10 -8.69
C LEU A 188 -18.49 -15.15 -8.63
N ILE A 189 -19.16 -15.53 -9.72
CA ILE A 189 -20.60 -15.66 -9.77
C ILE A 189 -20.98 -17.02 -9.15
N PRO A 190 -21.75 -17.05 -8.05
CA PRO A 190 -22.25 -18.30 -7.50
C PRO A 190 -23.15 -19.01 -8.52
N ASN A 191 -23.06 -20.33 -8.58
CA ASN A 191 -23.98 -21.16 -9.39
C ASN A 191 -25.43 -21.02 -8.90
#